data_AF-A0A1V5QP09-F1
#
_entry.id   AF-A0A1V5QP09-F1
#
_cell.length_a   1.000
_cell.length_b   1.000
_cell.length_c   1.000
_cell.angle_alpha   90.00
_cell.angle_beta   90.00
_cell.angle_gamma   90.00
#
_symmetry.space_group_name_H-M   'P 1'
#
loop_
_entity.id
_entity.type
_entity.pdbx_description
1 polymer ?
#
loop_
_entity_poly.entity_id
_entity_poly.type
_entity_poly.pdbx_seq_one_letter_code
_entity_poly.pdbx_strand_id
1 'polypeptide(L)'
;MARHKDKEFKDFMISERKKIGSGLTNAPVWLMQKAGKRLWAKKQKRTWKNIDMKFKFNEAKQKQIKKTKKSGDHKKHSKKVAAKVE
;
A
#
# COMPACT_ATOMS: atom_id res chain seq x y z
N MET A 1 4.64 -15.35 -24.42
CA MET A 1 4.25 -15.36 -22.99
C MET A 1 5.50 -15.27 -22.13
N ALA A 2 5.58 -14.35 -21.16
CA ALA A 2 6.74 -14.31 -20.25
C ALA A 2 6.81 -15.61 -19.44
N ARG A 3 7.90 -16.39 -19.63
CA ARG A 3 8.12 -17.71 -19.02
C ARG A 3 8.13 -17.59 -17.49
N HIS A 4 7.35 -18.45 -16.82
CA HIS A 4 7.34 -18.68 -15.37
C HIS A 4 7.17 -17.43 -14.49
N LYS A 5 5.95 -16.89 -14.43
CA LYS A 5 5.58 -15.94 -13.36
C LYS A 5 4.87 -16.70 -12.24
N ASP A 6 5.50 -16.70 -11.07
CA ASP A 6 4.90 -17.21 -9.83
C ASP A 6 3.55 -16.55 -9.56
N LYS A 7 2.63 -17.28 -8.92
CA LYS A 7 1.28 -16.78 -8.60
C LYS A 7 1.33 -15.46 -7.83
N GLU A 8 2.21 -15.37 -6.83
CA GLU A 8 2.44 -14.15 -6.03
C GLU A 8 2.87 -12.95 -6.89
N PHE A 9 3.74 -13.18 -7.87
CA PHE A 9 4.23 -12.14 -8.75
C PHE A 9 3.14 -11.67 -9.72
N LYS A 10 2.27 -12.59 -10.18
CA LYS A 10 1.08 -12.24 -10.98
C LYS A 10 0.11 -11.38 -10.19
N ASP A 11 -0.20 -11.76 -8.96
CA ASP A 11 -1.10 -11.01 -8.08
C ASP A 11 -0.54 -9.62 -7.76
N PHE A 12 0.77 -9.53 -7.52
CA PHE A 12 1.45 -8.25 -7.36
C PHE A 12 1.30 -7.35 -8.60
N MET A 13 1.55 -7.87 -9.79
CA MET A 13 1.38 -7.09 -11.03
C MET A 13 -0.06 -6.63 -11.24
N ILE A 14 -1.05 -7.49 -10.95
CA ILE A 14 -2.47 -7.12 -11.02
C ILE A 14 -2.77 -5.99 -10.02
N SER A 15 -2.22 -6.09 -8.79
CA SER A 15 -2.40 -5.06 -7.77
C SER A 15 -1.77 -3.71 -8.16
N GLU A 16 -0.57 -3.71 -8.74
CA GLU A 16 0.08 -2.49 -9.24
C GLU A 16 -0.69 -1.90 -10.41
N ARG A 17 -1.22 -2.73 -11.32
CA ARG A 17 -2.07 -2.26 -12.42
C ARG A 17 -3.34 -1.58 -11.93
N LYS A 18 -3.99 -2.12 -10.88
CA LYS A 18 -5.19 -1.50 -10.29
C LYS A 18 -4.91 -0.14 -9.62
N LYS A 19 -3.68 0.08 -9.12
CA LYS A 19 -3.25 1.40 -8.59
C LYS A 19 -3.05 2.43 -9.70
N ILE A 20 -2.70 1.97 -10.90
CA ILE A 20 -2.61 2.79 -12.11
C ILE A 20 -4.02 2.88 -12.70
N GLY A 21 -4.87 3.70 -12.09
CA GLY A 21 -6.23 3.95 -12.56
C GLY A 21 -6.28 4.58 -13.96
N SER A 22 -7.49 4.75 -14.49
CA SER A 22 -7.70 5.51 -15.72
C SER A 22 -7.71 7.01 -15.42
N GLY A 23 -7.07 7.80 -16.28
CA GLY A 23 -7.13 9.26 -16.25
C GLY A 23 -5.85 9.96 -15.77
N LEU A 24 -5.77 11.27 -16.05
CA LEU A 24 -4.61 12.15 -15.79
C LEU A 24 -4.24 12.31 -14.29
N THR A 25 -5.13 11.91 -13.40
CA THR A 25 -5.07 12.18 -11.96
C THR A 25 -5.23 10.94 -11.10
N ASN A 26 -5.74 9.82 -11.66
CA ASN A 26 -6.11 8.57 -10.96
C ASN A 26 -7.08 8.71 -9.78
N ALA A 27 -7.49 9.93 -9.43
CA ALA A 27 -8.52 10.20 -8.44
C ALA A 27 -9.91 10.15 -9.12
N PRO A 28 -10.89 9.46 -8.51
CA PRO A 28 -12.27 9.50 -8.95
C PRO A 28 -12.83 10.93 -8.96
N VAL A 29 -13.73 11.23 -9.90
CA VAL A 29 -14.32 12.57 -10.07
C VAL A 29 -15.00 13.05 -8.79
N TRP A 30 -15.74 12.18 -8.10
CA TRP A 30 -16.43 12.53 -6.85
C TRP A 30 -15.47 13.01 -5.75
N LEU A 31 -14.25 12.46 -5.71
CA LEU A 31 -13.24 12.84 -4.72
C LEU A 31 -12.71 14.25 -5.00
N MET A 32 -12.56 14.59 -6.29
CA MET A 32 -12.16 15.94 -6.70
C MET A 32 -13.25 16.97 -6.43
N GLN A 33 -14.52 16.60 -6.69
CA GLN A 33 -15.67 17.45 -6.43
C GLN A 33 -15.78 17.77 -4.94
N LYS A 34 -15.63 16.76 -4.05
CA LYS A 34 -15.61 16.99 -2.60
C LYS A 34 -14.45 17.87 -2.14
N ALA A 35 -13.27 17.71 -2.74
CA ALA A 35 -12.08 18.46 -2.34
C ALA A 35 -12.05 19.90 -2.90
N GLY A 36 -12.91 20.24 -3.86
CA GLY A 36 -12.93 21.55 -4.53
C GLY A 36 -11.67 21.86 -5.34
N LYS A 37 -10.80 20.86 -5.59
CA LYS A 37 -9.51 21.06 -6.28
C LYS A 37 -9.11 19.83 -7.08
N ARG A 38 -8.32 20.07 -8.13
CA ARG A 38 -7.79 19.00 -8.98
C ARG A 38 -6.66 18.27 -8.27
N LEU A 39 -6.87 16.98 -7.99
CA LEU A 39 -5.87 16.12 -7.35
C LEU A 39 -4.92 15.55 -8.39
N TRP A 40 -3.74 16.16 -8.53
CA TRP A 40 -2.72 15.68 -9.46
C TRP A 40 -1.81 14.64 -8.81
N ALA A 41 -1.76 13.44 -9.38
CA ALA A 41 -0.78 12.41 -9.00
C ALA A 41 0.60 12.73 -9.60
N LYS A 42 1.31 13.72 -9.04
CA LYS A 42 2.59 14.25 -9.58
C LYS A 42 3.71 13.21 -9.73
N LYS A 43 3.69 12.11 -8.96
CA LYS A 43 4.81 11.14 -8.88
C LYS A 43 4.52 9.79 -9.54
N GLN A 44 3.43 9.65 -10.28
CA GLN A 44 3.06 8.34 -10.81
C GLN A 44 3.78 8.06 -12.13
N LYS A 45 4.74 7.13 -12.11
CA LYS A 45 5.36 6.60 -13.33
C LYS A 45 4.27 5.84 -14.10
N ARG A 46 3.73 6.44 -15.16
CA ARG A 46 2.59 5.91 -15.94
C ARG A 46 2.98 4.88 -16.98
N THR A 47 4.21 4.95 -17.44
CA THR A 47 4.69 4.19 -18.59
C THR A 47 5.40 2.92 -18.13
N TRP A 48 5.10 1.81 -18.81
CA TRP A 48 5.71 0.51 -18.54
C TRP A 48 7.24 0.55 -18.56
N LYS A 49 7.83 1.43 -19.39
CA LYS A 49 9.28 1.62 -19.54
C LYS A 49 9.95 2.23 -18.30
N ASN A 50 9.20 3.00 -17.51
CA ASN A 50 9.75 3.73 -16.35
C ASN A 50 9.60 2.95 -15.03
N ILE A 51 8.93 1.79 -15.05
CA ILE A 51 8.60 1.01 -13.85
C ILE A 51 9.42 -0.28 -13.82
N ASP A 52 10.37 -0.37 -12.89
CA ASP A 52 10.97 -1.66 -12.53
C ASP A 52 10.06 -2.40 -11.54
N MET A 53 9.23 -3.30 -12.07
CA MET A 53 8.28 -4.09 -11.30
C MET A 53 8.96 -5.16 -10.43
N LYS A 54 10.13 -5.67 -10.84
CA LYS A 54 10.81 -6.76 -10.13
C LYS A 54 11.45 -6.23 -8.84
N PHE A 55 12.08 -5.06 -8.92
CA PHE A 55 12.62 -4.38 -7.74
C PHE A 55 11.53 -4.07 -6.70
N LYS A 56 10.40 -3.49 -7.16
CA LYS A 56 9.27 -3.18 -6.28
C LYS A 56 8.64 -4.41 -5.62
N PHE A 57 8.58 -5.53 -6.33
CA PHE A 57 8.07 -6.78 -5.77
C PHE A 57 8.94 -7.27 -4.60
N ASN A 58 10.26 -7.27 -4.79
CA ASN A 58 11.21 -7.66 -3.73
C ASN A 58 11.11 -6.72 -2.51
N GLU A 59 11.00 -5.41 -2.76
CA GLU A 59 10.79 -4.43 -1.69
C GLU A 59 9.47 -4.65 -0.93
N ALA A 60 8.39 -4.95 -1.65
CA ALA A 60 7.09 -5.26 -1.06
C ALA A 60 7.14 -6.53 -0.19
N LYS A 61 7.83 -7.58 -0.66
CA LYS A 61 8.03 -8.83 0.09
C LYS A 61 8.83 -8.59 1.37
N GLN A 62 9.92 -7.82 1.31
CA GLN A 62 10.70 -7.44 2.50
C GLN A 62 9.87 -6.61 3.49
N LYS A 63 9.03 -5.68 3.02
CA LYS A 63 8.15 -4.88 3.89
C LYS A 63 7.10 -5.75 4.59
N GLN A 64 6.53 -6.75 3.91
CA GLN A 64 5.62 -7.70 4.55
C GLN A 64 6.31 -8.48 5.67
N ILE A 65 7.52 -9.00 5.41
CA ILE A 65 8.33 -9.72 6.41
C ILE A 65 8.66 -8.83 7.62
N LYS A 66 8.93 -7.53 7.41
CA LYS A 66 9.18 -6.59 8.51
C LYS A 66 7.93 -6.28 9.34
N LYS A 67 6.74 -6.23 8.72
CA LYS A 67 5.47 -5.96 9.43
C LYS A 67 5.04 -7.13 10.31
N THR A 68 5.17 -8.36 9.82
CA THR A 68 4.85 -9.56 10.61
C THR A 68 5.75 -9.71 11.84
N LYS A 69 7.01 -9.26 11.76
CA LYS A 69 7.92 -9.22 12.91
C LYS A 69 7.55 -8.17 13.97
N LYS A 70 6.85 -7.09 13.60
CA LYS A 70 6.49 -5.98 14.51
C LYS A 70 5.17 -6.19 15.26
N SER A 71 4.32 -7.13 14.85
CA SER A 71 3.04 -7.40 15.51
C SER A 71 3.15 -8.39 16.68
N GLY A 72 4.37 -8.83 17.03
CA GLY A 72 4.61 -9.60 18.23
C GLY A 72 4.72 -8.69 19.45
N ASP A 73 3.79 -8.88 20.38
CA ASP A 73 3.87 -8.47 21.79
C ASP A 73 3.45 -7.04 22.15
N HIS A 74 2.14 -6.77 22.07
CA HIS A 74 1.51 -5.78 22.93
C HIS A 74 1.02 -6.46 24.21
N LYS A 75 1.94 -6.66 25.17
CA LYS A 75 1.60 -7.10 26.53
C LYS A 75 0.69 -6.05 27.17
N LYS A 76 -0.60 -6.36 27.33
CA LYS A 76 -1.59 -5.48 27.96
C LYS A 76 -1.18 -5.25 29.43
N HIS A 77 -0.66 -4.07 29.75
CA HIS A 77 -0.50 -3.65 31.15
C HIS A 77 -1.88 -3.27 31.70
N SER A 78 -2.46 -4.11 32.57
CA SER A 78 -3.62 -3.70 33.36
C SER A 78 -3.19 -2.68 34.41
N LYS A 79 -3.73 -1.46 34.35
CA LYS A 79 -3.58 -0.47 35.42
C LYS A 79 -4.41 -0.96 36.61
N LYS A 80 -3.75 -1.36 37.71
CA LYS A 80 -4.43 -1.52 39.01
C LYS A 80 -4.83 -0.12 39.49
N VAL A 81 -6.12 0.18 39.49
CA VAL A 81 -6.66 1.39 40.13
C VAL A 81 -6.71 1.11 41.63
N ALA A 82 -5.87 1.78 42.40
CA ALA A 82 -5.99 1.81 43.86
C ALA A 82 -7.08 2.83 44.22
N ALA A 83 -8.21 2.35 44.71
CA ALA A 83 -9.25 3.21 45.27
C ALA A 83 -8.72 3.83 46.58
N LYS A 84 -8.62 5.16 46.64
CA LYS A 84 -8.58 5.89 47.92
C LYS A 84 -10.02 6.09 48.35
N VAL A 85 -10.40 5.45 49.46
CA VAL A 85 -11.62 5.74 50.21
C VAL A 85 -11.29 6.91 51.15
N GLU A 86 -12.16 7.92 51.15
CA GLU A 86 -12.12 9.11 52.02
C GLU A 86 -12.33 8.76 53.49
#